data_AF-M1CA99-F1
#
_entry.id   AF-M1CA99-F1
#
_cell.length_a   1.000
_cell.length_b   1.000
_cell.length_c   1.000
_cell.angle_alpha   90.00
_cell.angle_beta   90.00
_cell.angle_gamma   90.00
#
_symmetry.space_group_name_H-M   'P 1'
#
loop_
_entity.id
_entity.type
_entity.pdbx_description
1 polymer ?
#
loop_
_entity_poly.entity_id
_entity_poly.type
_entity_poly.pdbx_seq_one_letter_code
_entity_poly.pdbx_strand_id
1 'polypeptide(L)'
;MVEASKTIILSTHLLSLVNTTITNACSKGPSLIEQDEGTRSVEALVFVLSLLFFSLRSVHAILPGIVDCQYLLDPTNIPQPWPYISIQCHDLCKLLHFGSIPIKLLSSQYLLELFSGIEDERSRKSDTLEFRTNYLLSIMAVLEGQIFSSDMSVAMNCSLCLSMLIGWQDVETEVSAIQRNNWCRFIVEELVMSLAAPSLASKSFMIHHKPAIHIAVELLRRKKVPQWMTSIFNESCIFAIIRNITNSNLSAELVFLLRKLLNYGFLNDEQIAALNQVFQECRKCIYTDKLQRTGEEEKTWNVAAASDYVGKVCQFLISLITTQPSSVMESSRFQSGKRELLEEIDLFSKCLMRED
;
A
#
# COMPACT_ATOMS: atom_id res chain seq x y z
N MET A 1 25.20 19.13 5.25
CA MET A 1 23.77 18.87 4.98
C MET A 1 23.00 18.48 6.23
N VAL A 2 23.50 17.55 7.06
CA VAL A 2 22.83 17.13 8.32
C VAL A 2 22.40 18.31 9.21
N GLU A 3 23.27 19.29 9.44
CA GLU A 3 22.96 20.43 10.32
C GLU A 3 21.85 21.34 9.78
N ALA A 4 21.80 21.52 8.46
CA ALA A 4 20.72 22.26 7.80
C ALA A 4 19.39 21.50 7.91
N SER A 5 19.40 20.17 7.69
CA SER A 5 18.23 19.32 7.86
C SER A 5 17.72 19.32 9.31
N LYS A 6 18.61 19.26 10.31
CA LYS A 6 18.25 19.44 11.73
C LYS A 6 17.55 20.76 11.98
N THR A 7 18.11 21.85 11.45
CA THR A 7 17.55 23.20 11.60
C THR A 7 16.13 23.28 11.03
N ILE A 8 15.87 22.62 9.90
CA ILE A 8 14.55 22.57 9.29
C ILE A 8 13.58 21.72 10.13
N ILE A 9 13.96 20.49 10.46
CA ILE A 9 13.10 19.52 11.16
C ILE A 9 12.70 20.01 12.56
N LEU A 10 13.61 20.71 13.25
CA LEU A 10 13.40 21.25 14.60
C LEU A 10 12.89 22.70 14.61
N SER A 11 12.54 23.26 13.44
CA SER A 11 12.04 24.63 13.35
C SER A 11 10.64 24.76 13.92
N THR A 12 10.51 25.46 15.04
CA THR A 12 9.23 25.73 15.71
C THR A 12 8.27 26.57 14.86
N HIS A 13 8.80 27.51 14.07
CA HIS A 13 8.00 28.32 13.16
C HIS A 13 7.40 27.47 12.03
N LEU A 14 8.20 26.59 11.41
CA LEU A 14 7.71 25.67 10.39
C LEU A 14 6.70 24.69 10.97
N LEU A 15 6.98 24.14 12.15
CA LEU A 15 6.05 23.26 12.87
C LEU A 15 4.70 23.95 13.11
N SER A 16 4.69 25.20 13.57
CA SER A 16 3.45 25.96 13.76
C SER A 16 2.69 26.14 12.44
N LEU A 17 3.39 26.51 11.35
CA LEU A 17 2.76 26.69 10.04
C LEU A 17 2.18 25.39 9.49
N VAL A 18 2.89 24.28 9.63
CA VAL A 18 2.43 22.93 9.26
C VAL A 18 1.16 22.59 10.05
N ASN A 19 1.20 22.71 11.37
CA ASN A 19 0.07 22.37 12.24
C ASN A 19 -1.18 23.21 11.91
N THR A 20 -1.01 24.52 11.68
CA THR A 20 -2.12 25.39 11.28
C THR A 20 -2.70 24.98 9.92
N THR A 21 -1.86 24.69 8.92
CA THR A 21 -2.33 24.27 7.59
C THR A 21 -3.06 22.94 7.63
N ILE A 22 -2.53 21.95 8.35
CA ILE A 22 -3.16 20.63 8.51
C ILE A 22 -4.48 20.75 9.27
N THR A 23 -4.52 21.50 10.36
CA THR A 23 -5.74 21.72 11.16
C THR A 23 -6.82 22.38 10.33
N ASN A 24 -6.46 23.42 9.56
CA ASN A 24 -7.39 24.13 8.67
C ASN A 24 -7.91 23.24 7.53
N ALA A 25 -7.11 22.31 7.03
CA ALA A 25 -7.57 21.35 6.03
C ALA A 25 -8.49 20.29 6.64
N CYS A 26 -8.11 19.73 7.78
CA CYS A 26 -8.89 18.71 8.48
C CYS A 26 -10.22 19.25 9.00
N SER A 27 -10.31 20.53 9.38
CA SER A 27 -11.56 21.16 9.84
C SER A 27 -12.59 21.35 8.74
N LYS A 28 -12.18 21.36 7.47
CA LYS A 28 -13.10 21.43 6.31
C LYS A 28 -13.90 20.15 6.11
N GLY A 29 -13.39 19.00 6.57
CA GLY A 29 -14.06 17.70 6.42
C GLY A 29 -14.45 17.43 4.96
N PRO A 30 -15.70 17.03 4.67
CA PRO A 30 -16.15 16.71 3.30
C PRO A 30 -15.95 17.83 2.27
N SER A 31 -16.00 19.09 2.68
CA SER A 31 -15.81 20.24 1.78
C SER A 31 -14.37 20.36 1.23
N LEU A 32 -13.43 19.56 1.75
CA LEU A 32 -12.08 19.46 1.21
C LEU A 32 -12.06 18.81 -0.18
N ILE A 33 -12.99 17.90 -0.48
CA ILE A 33 -13.12 17.24 -1.80
C ILE A 33 -13.55 18.24 -2.88
N GLU A 34 -14.38 19.23 -2.51
CA GLU A 34 -14.96 20.22 -3.43
C GLU A 34 -13.94 21.29 -3.87
N GLN A 35 -12.72 21.25 -3.35
CA GLN A 35 -11.65 22.14 -3.81
C GLN A 35 -11.01 21.59 -5.07
N ASP A 36 -11.14 22.35 -6.17
CA ASP A 36 -10.59 21.95 -7.47
C ASP A 36 -9.06 21.77 -7.42
N GLU A 37 -8.56 20.83 -8.22
CA GLU A 37 -7.13 20.62 -8.42
C GLU A 37 -6.52 21.89 -9.01
N GLY A 38 -5.60 22.53 -8.28
CA GLY A 38 -5.02 23.84 -8.65
C GLY A 38 -5.51 25.03 -7.82
N THR A 39 -6.39 24.81 -6.83
CA THR A 39 -6.60 25.83 -5.80
C THR A 39 -5.34 25.99 -4.94
N ARG A 40 -4.97 27.23 -4.59
CA ARG A 40 -3.79 27.54 -3.75
C ARG A 40 -3.77 26.76 -2.43
N SER A 41 -4.93 26.38 -1.90
CA SER A 41 -5.04 25.57 -0.68
C SER A 41 -4.61 24.11 -0.90
N VAL A 42 -4.94 23.50 -2.04
CA VAL A 42 -4.52 22.14 -2.38
C VAL A 42 -3.02 22.12 -2.67
N GLU A 43 -2.50 23.12 -3.39
CA GLU A 43 -1.05 23.27 -3.64
C GLU A 43 -0.26 23.42 -2.34
N ALA A 44 -0.74 24.27 -1.41
CA ALA A 44 -0.11 24.44 -0.11
C ALA A 44 -0.09 23.13 0.70
N LEU A 45 -1.16 22.33 0.64
CA LEU A 45 -1.20 21.02 1.28
C LEU A 45 -0.23 20.02 0.65
N VAL A 46 -0.08 20.03 -0.68
CA VAL A 46 0.92 19.21 -1.37
C VAL A 46 2.33 19.55 -0.86
N PHE A 47 2.68 20.83 -0.73
CA PHE A 47 3.98 21.24 -0.16
C PHE A 47 4.16 20.77 1.28
N VAL A 48 3.13 20.95 2.12
CA VAL A 48 3.18 20.58 3.54
C VAL A 48 3.33 19.06 3.71
N LEU A 49 2.53 18.26 2.98
CA LEU A 49 2.62 16.81 3.02
C LEU A 49 3.94 16.29 2.45
N SER A 50 4.48 16.94 1.41
CA SER A 50 5.80 16.62 0.88
C SER A 50 6.91 16.90 1.90
N LEU A 51 6.86 18.06 2.56
CA LEU A 51 7.80 18.41 3.64
C LEU A 51 7.73 17.39 4.78
N LEU A 52 6.52 17.02 5.20
CA LEU A 52 6.29 16.01 6.21
C LEU A 52 6.93 14.68 5.80
N PHE A 53 6.66 14.19 4.59
CA PHE A 53 7.21 12.93 4.08
C PHE A 53 8.74 12.92 4.08
N PHE A 54 9.38 13.95 3.52
CA PHE A 54 10.85 14.03 3.53
C PHE A 54 11.42 14.20 4.93
N SER A 55 10.69 14.87 5.83
CA SER A 55 11.08 14.99 7.24
C SER A 55 11.08 13.61 7.90
N LEU A 56 10.02 12.80 7.73
CA LEU A 56 9.93 11.44 8.28
C LEU A 56 11.11 10.56 7.86
N ARG A 57 11.44 10.54 6.56
CA ARG A 57 12.59 9.77 6.05
C ARG A 57 13.92 10.25 6.61
N SER A 58 14.06 11.57 6.77
CA SER A 58 15.31 12.18 7.24
C SER A 58 15.51 12.04 8.74
N VAL A 59 14.41 12.03 9.52
CA VAL A 59 14.42 11.97 10.98
C VAL A 59 15.19 10.76 11.49
N HIS A 60 15.00 9.57 10.89
CA HIS A 60 15.70 8.36 11.29
C HIS A 60 17.23 8.44 11.10
N ALA A 61 17.69 9.16 10.07
CA ALA A 61 19.10 9.38 9.81
C ALA A 61 19.71 10.48 10.69
N ILE A 62 18.90 11.44 11.12
CA ILE A 62 19.36 12.67 11.78
C ILE A 62 19.24 12.60 13.30
N LEU A 63 18.23 11.90 13.80
CA LEU A 63 17.86 11.76 15.21
C LEU A 63 17.68 10.27 15.58
N PRO A 64 18.72 9.42 15.39
CA PRO A 64 18.60 7.99 15.65
C PRO A 64 18.27 7.71 17.13
N GLY A 65 17.27 6.86 17.38
CA GLY A 65 16.86 6.44 18.72
C GLY A 65 16.06 7.46 19.53
N ILE A 66 15.74 8.63 18.95
CA ILE A 66 14.94 9.68 19.61
C ILE A 66 13.46 9.59 19.23
N VAL A 67 13.16 9.05 18.04
CA VAL A 67 11.80 9.03 17.50
C VAL A 67 11.16 7.69 17.78
N ASP A 68 10.15 7.73 18.64
CA ASP A 68 9.18 6.65 18.79
C ASP A 68 8.03 6.92 17.82
N CYS A 69 8.02 6.21 16.68
CA CYS A 69 6.97 6.35 15.68
C CYS A 69 5.58 5.97 16.20
N GLN A 70 5.48 5.20 17.30
CA GLN A 70 4.21 4.87 17.92
C GLN A 70 3.51 6.11 18.49
N TYR A 71 4.27 7.16 18.85
CA TYR A 71 3.68 8.43 19.29
C TYR A 71 2.74 9.03 18.23
N LEU A 72 3.01 8.83 16.94
CA LEU A 72 2.17 9.32 15.85
C LEU A 72 0.87 8.51 15.70
N LEU A 73 0.76 7.39 16.41
CA LEU A 73 -0.41 6.52 16.51
C LEU A 73 -1.17 6.69 17.82
N ASP A 74 -0.64 7.37 18.84
CA ASP A 74 -1.34 7.55 20.10
C ASP A 74 -1.88 8.98 20.25
N PRO A 75 -3.21 9.18 20.30
CA PRO A 75 -3.80 10.48 20.61
C PRO A 75 -3.68 10.87 22.09
N THR A 76 -2.99 10.11 22.96
CA THR A 76 -2.79 10.54 24.35
C THR A 76 -2.03 11.86 24.40
N ASN A 77 -2.45 12.73 25.33
CA ASN A 77 -1.80 14.02 25.65
C ASN A 77 -0.40 13.85 26.28
N ILE A 78 0.34 12.79 25.94
CA ILE A 78 1.76 12.72 26.26
C ILE A 78 2.43 13.80 25.41
N PRO A 79 3.15 14.76 25.98
CA PRO A 79 3.87 15.75 25.19
C PRO A 79 4.87 15.04 24.30
N GLN A 80 4.97 15.42 23.01
CA GLN A 80 6.08 14.99 22.19
C GLN A 80 7.38 15.25 22.97
N PRO A 81 8.27 14.26 23.10
CA PRO A 81 9.51 14.46 23.84
C PRO A 81 10.37 15.56 23.20
N TRP A 82 10.20 15.81 21.89
CA TRP A 82 10.86 16.88 21.14
C TRP A 82 9.93 17.49 20.08
N PRO A 83 9.88 18.82 19.90
CA PRO A 83 9.09 19.44 18.84
C PRO A 83 9.79 19.27 17.49
N TYR A 84 9.34 18.32 16.68
CA TYR A 84 9.80 18.14 15.31
C TYR A 84 8.63 18.08 14.33
N ILE A 85 8.88 18.49 13.08
CA ILE A 85 7.90 18.48 11.99
C ILE A 85 7.36 17.06 11.78
N SER A 86 6.10 16.84 12.15
CA SER A 86 5.40 15.56 12.11
C SER A 86 3.90 15.77 11.98
N ILE A 87 3.18 14.70 11.66
CA ILE A 87 1.72 14.70 11.54
C ILE A 87 1.14 13.45 12.20
N GLN A 88 0.02 13.63 12.90
CA GLN A 88 -0.68 12.54 13.57
C GLN A 88 -1.40 11.64 12.56
N CYS A 89 -1.41 10.32 12.80
CA CYS A 89 -2.09 9.37 11.94
C CYS A 89 -3.58 9.68 11.76
N HIS A 90 -4.23 10.21 12.79
CA HIS A 90 -5.62 10.65 12.73
C HIS A 90 -5.85 11.73 11.68
N ASP A 91 -4.97 12.72 11.59
CA ASP A 91 -5.09 13.80 10.61
C ASP A 91 -4.76 13.29 9.20
N LEU A 92 -3.78 12.39 9.07
CA LEU A 92 -3.53 11.66 7.81
C LEU A 92 -4.76 10.88 7.35
N CYS A 93 -5.45 10.17 8.25
CA CYS A 93 -6.66 9.44 7.92
C CYS A 93 -7.79 10.39 7.47
N LYS A 94 -7.93 11.57 8.08
CA LYS A 94 -8.90 12.59 7.62
C LYS A 94 -8.56 13.10 6.22
N LEU A 95 -7.30 13.43 5.96
CA LEU A 95 -6.84 13.88 4.65
C LEU A 95 -6.97 12.78 3.60
N LEU A 96 -6.73 11.53 3.96
CA LEU A 96 -6.94 10.37 3.10
C LEU A 96 -8.42 10.13 2.80
N HIS A 97 -9.31 10.36 3.76
CA HIS A 97 -10.74 10.17 3.57
C HIS A 97 -11.38 11.30 2.74
N PHE A 98 -11.04 12.57 3.06
CA PHE A 98 -11.68 13.76 2.48
C PHE A 98 -10.82 14.53 1.45
N GLY A 99 -9.59 14.13 1.19
CA GLY A 99 -8.72 14.84 0.26
C GLY A 99 -9.05 14.57 -1.21
N SER A 100 -8.60 15.45 -2.10
CA SER A 100 -8.48 15.16 -3.54
C SER A 100 -7.42 14.09 -3.81
N ILE A 101 -7.38 13.53 -5.02
CA ILE A 101 -6.46 12.43 -5.37
C ILE A 101 -5.00 12.73 -5.00
N PRO A 102 -4.41 13.91 -5.29
CA PRO A 102 -3.05 14.25 -4.88
C PRO A 102 -2.84 14.19 -3.36
N ILE A 103 -3.83 14.66 -2.59
CA ILE A 103 -3.78 14.67 -1.13
C ILE A 103 -3.88 13.25 -0.58
N LYS A 104 -4.77 12.42 -1.14
CA LYS A 104 -4.89 11.00 -0.79
C LYS A 104 -3.61 10.23 -1.08
N LEU A 105 -2.99 10.49 -2.24
CA LEU A 105 -1.76 9.85 -2.66
C LEU A 105 -0.61 10.17 -1.69
N LEU A 106 -0.39 11.45 -1.39
CA LEU A 106 0.65 11.85 -0.43
C LEU A 106 0.37 11.36 0.99
N SER A 107 -0.89 11.41 1.44
CA SER A 107 -1.27 10.95 2.78
C SER A 107 -1.10 9.44 2.94
N SER A 108 -1.53 8.66 1.94
CA SER A 108 -1.35 7.20 1.92
C SER A 108 0.14 6.80 1.80
N GLN A 109 0.94 7.54 1.04
CA GLN A 109 2.38 7.31 0.96
C GLN A 109 3.08 7.60 2.30
N TYR A 110 2.69 8.68 2.98
CA TYR A 110 3.21 8.97 4.31
C TYR A 110 2.85 7.87 5.31
N LEU A 111 1.60 7.43 5.33
CA LEU A 111 1.15 6.32 6.19
C LEU A 111 1.95 5.04 5.91
N LEU A 112 2.20 4.74 4.64
CA LEU A 112 2.98 3.57 4.25
C LEU A 112 4.42 3.65 4.78
N GLU A 113 5.09 4.79 4.64
CA GLU A 113 6.45 4.99 5.18
C GLU A 113 6.45 4.91 6.72
N LEU A 114 5.44 5.49 7.38
CA LEU A 114 5.29 5.43 8.82
C LEU A 114 5.12 3.99 9.32
N PHE A 115 4.19 3.23 8.75
CA PHE A 115 3.93 1.86 9.18
C PHE A 115 5.09 0.92 8.84
N SER A 116 5.75 1.16 7.70
CA SER A 116 7.00 0.46 7.34
C SER A 116 8.07 0.65 8.41
N GLY A 117 8.28 1.89 8.86
CA GLY A 117 9.22 2.19 9.95
C GLY A 117 8.86 1.48 11.26
N ILE A 118 7.59 1.44 11.62
CA ILE A 118 7.11 0.74 12.83
C ILE A 118 7.32 -0.78 12.71
N GLU A 119 7.02 -1.37 11.55
CA GLU A 119 7.24 -2.80 11.30
C GLU A 119 8.74 -3.15 11.36
N ASP A 120 9.60 -2.30 10.79
CA ASP A 120 11.06 -2.46 10.85
C ASP A 120 11.55 -2.41 12.31
N GLU A 121 11.04 -1.48 13.13
CA GLU A 121 11.38 -1.42 14.56
C GLU A 121 10.92 -2.64 15.35
N ARG A 122 9.68 -3.09 15.10
CA ARG A 122 9.10 -4.30 15.72
C ARG A 122 9.90 -5.56 15.37
N SER A 123 10.40 -5.66 14.15
CA SER A 123 11.24 -6.79 13.74
C SER A 123 12.57 -6.85 14.49
N ARG A 124 13.08 -5.71 14.97
CA ARG A 124 14.38 -5.57 15.66
C ARG A 124 14.25 -5.65 17.18
N LYS A 125 13.20 -5.06 17.73
CA LYS A 125 12.90 -5.03 19.16
C LYS A 125 11.65 -5.88 19.35
N SER A 126 11.78 -7.06 19.97
CA SER A 126 10.68 -7.99 20.25
C SER A 126 9.66 -7.44 21.28
N ASP A 127 9.51 -6.12 21.35
CA ASP A 127 8.60 -5.45 22.25
C ASP A 127 7.18 -5.50 21.66
N THR A 128 6.21 -5.77 22.51
CA THR A 128 4.79 -5.75 22.15
C THR A 128 4.35 -4.30 21.94
N LEU A 129 3.79 -4.01 20.78
CA LEU A 129 3.20 -2.71 20.49
C LEU A 129 1.95 -2.52 21.35
N GLU A 130 1.89 -1.45 22.14
CA GLU A 130 0.69 -1.11 22.93
C GLU A 130 -0.23 -0.20 22.11
N PHE A 131 -1.33 -0.75 21.59
CA PHE A 131 -2.29 0.02 20.79
C PHE A 131 -3.65 0.14 21.48
N ARG A 132 -4.28 1.31 21.31
CA ARG A 132 -5.71 1.44 21.58
C ARG A 132 -6.51 0.78 20.46
N THR A 133 -7.11 -0.38 20.73
CA THR A 133 -7.92 -1.15 19.75
C THR A 133 -8.91 -0.28 18.95
N ASN A 134 -9.67 0.60 19.62
CA ASN A 134 -10.66 1.45 18.94
C ASN A 134 -10.05 2.43 17.94
N TYR A 135 -8.82 2.89 18.19
CA TYR A 135 -8.14 3.80 17.28
C TYR A 135 -7.61 3.05 16.06
N LEU A 136 -7.03 1.86 16.27
CA LEU A 136 -6.61 0.97 15.19
C LEU A 136 -7.78 0.60 14.27
N LEU A 137 -8.94 0.25 14.84
CA LEU A 137 -10.16 -0.02 14.07
C LEU A 137 -10.61 1.18 13.23
N SER A 138 -10.45 2.40 13.75
CA SER A 138 -10.79 3.63 13.00
C SER A 138 -9.85 3.84 11.82
N ILE A 139 -8.55 3.58 11.99
CA ILE A 139 -7.56 3.62 10.90
C ILE A 139 -7.90 2.55 9.85
N MET A 140 -8.14 1.31 10.28
CA MET A 140 -8.49 0.20 9.40
C MET A 140 -9.71 0.53 8.54
N ALA A 141 -10.78 1.09 9.13
CA ALA A 141 -11.98 1.46 8.38
C ALA A 141 -11.70 2.48 7.26
N VAL A 142 -10.81 3.46 7.49
CA VAL A 142 -10.41 4.42 6.45
C VAL A 142 -9.62 3.73 5.35
N LEU A 143 -8.66 2.87 5.71
CA LEU A 143 -7.84 2.13 4.75
C LEU A 143 -8.69 1.16 3.91
N GLU A 144 -9.61 0.44 4.54
CA GLU A 144 -10.57 -0.47 3.91
C GLU A 144 -11.41 0.27 2.85
N GLY A 145 -11.90 1.47 3.19
CA GLY A 145 -12.63 2.31 2.24
C GLY A 145 -11.78 2.77 1.04
N GLN A 146 -10.48 3.02 1.25
CA GLN A 146 -9.58 3.46 0.16
C GLN A 146 -9.06 2.32 -0.72
N ILE A 147 -9.29 1.05 -0.38
CA ILE A 147 -8.99 -0.08 -1.28
C ILE A 147 -9.81 0.03 -2.58
N PHE A 148 -10.98 0.66 -2.52
CA PHE A 148 -11.86 0.93 -3.65
C PHE A 148 -11.62 2.29 -4.31
N SER A 149 -10.50 2.94 -4.01
CA SER A 149 -10.09 4.18 -4.67
C SER A 149 -9.98 3.98 -6.18
N SER A 150 -10.37 5.00 -6.96
CA SER A 150 -10.16 5.03 -8.41
C SER A 150 -8.69 5.16 -8.79
N ASP A 151 -7.87 5.70 -7.88
CA ASP A 151 -6.42 5.76 -8.03
C ASP A 151 -5.78 4.48 -7.47
N MET A 152 -5.15 3.71 -8.36
CA MET A 152 -4.49 2.44 -8.03
C MET A 152 -3.37 2.62 -6.99
N SER A 153 -2.61 3.72 -7.04
CA SER A 153 -1.47 3.94 -6.15
C SER A 153 -1.98 4.20 -4.73
N VAL A 154 -3.05 4.99 -4.58
CA VAL A 154 -3.75 5.16 -3.29
C VAL A 154 -4.24 3.81 -2.76
N ALA A 155 -4.91 3.01 -3.60
CA ALA A 155 -5.45 1.71 -3.21
C ALA A 155 -4.32 0.75 -2.78
N MET A 156 -3.21 0.71 -3.51
CA MET A 156 -2.02 -0.10 -3.19
C MET A 156 -1.37 0.33 -1.88
N ASN A 157 -1.14 1.63 -1.69
CA ASN A 157 -0.57 2.14 -0.44
C ASN A 157 -1.46 1.77 0.76
N CYS A 158 -2.77 1.92 0.61
CA CYS A 158 -3.74 1.58 1.66
C CYS A 158 -3.79 0.07 1.93
N SER A 159 -3.71 -0.78 0.90
CA SER A 159 -3.72 -2.23 1.11
C SER A 159 -2.45 -2.74 1.79
N LEU A 160 -1.29 -2.15 1.48
CA LEU A 160 -0.03 -2.47 2.15
C LEU A 160 -0.08 -2.02 3.63
N CYS A 161 -0.57 -0.80 3.90
CA CYS A 161 -0.79 -0.34 5.27
C CYS A 161 -1.73 -1.28 6.03
N LEU A 162 -2.88 -1.62 5.44
CA LEU A 162 -3.85 -2.52 6.07
C LEU A 162 -3.27 -3.92 6.30
N SER A 163 -2.43 -4.42 5.39
CA SER A 163 -1.72 -5.70 5.56
C SER A 163 -0.81 -5.66 6.79
N MET A 164 -0.02 -4.59 6.98
CA MET A 164 0.79 -4.42 8.19
C MET A 164 -0.08 -4.43 9.45
N LEU A 165 -1.19 -3.68 9.46
CA LEU A 165 -2.11 -3.67 10.60
C LEU A 165 -2.73 -5.04 10.89
N ILE A 166 -3.05 -5.83 9.87
CA ILE A 166 -3.52 -7.22 10.03
C ILE A 166 -2.41 -8.09 10.65
N GLY A 167 -1.16 -7.91 10.23
CA GLY A 167 0.01 -8.59 10.79
C GLY A 167 0.41 -8.14 12.20
N TRP A 168 -0.01 -6.95 12.63
CA TRP A 168 0.20 -6.44 13.99
C TRP A 168 -0.70 -7.11 15.03
N GLN A 169 -1.84 -7.67 14.63
CA GLN A 169 -2.80 -8.23 15.56
C GLN A 169 -2.37 -9.59 16.09
N ASP A 170 -2.14 -9.67 17.41
CA ASP A 170 -1.81 -10.91 18.10
C ASP A 170 -2.98 -11.90 18.13
N VAL A 171 -2.61 -13.18 18.06
CA VAL A 171 -3.56 -14.31 17.93
C VAL A 171 -4.29 -14.60 19.25
N GLU A 172 -3.77 -14.13 20.39
CA GLU A 172 -4.24 -14.54 21.72
C GLU A 172 -5.25 -13.58 22.38
N THR A 173 -5.32 -12.31 21.98
CA THR A 173 -6.19 -11.31 22.65
C THR A 173 -7.31 -10.72 21.81
N GLU A 174 -7.40 -10.98 20.50
CA GLU A 174 -8.51 -10.43 19.68
C GLU A 174 -9.09 -11.43 18.68
N VAL A 175 -9.72 -12.48 19.21
CA VAL A 175 -10.62 -13.35 18.45
C VAL A 175 -11.80 -12.56 17.83
N SER A 176 -12.08 -11.31 18.25
CA SER A 176 -13.34 -10.64 17.89
C SER A 176 -13.29 -9.54 16.82
N ALA A 177 -12.15 -8.91 16.51
CA ALA A 177 -12.16 -7.70 15.67
C ALA A 177 -12.20 -8.00 14.16
N ILE A 178 -11.20 -8.68 13.60
CA ILE A 178 -11.20 -9.08 12.17
C ILE A 178 -12.27 -10.13 11.87
N GLN A 179 -12.61 -11.02 12.80
CA GLN A 179 -13.70 -11.98 12.59
C GLN A 179 -15.08 -11.30 12.49
N ARG A 180 -15.26 -10.13 13.12
CA ARG A 180 -16.49 -9.32 12.97
C ARG A 180 -16.40 -8.34 11.81
N ASN A 181 -15.19 -7.96 11.39
CA ASN A 181 -15.01 -7.06 10.27
C ASN A 181 -15.19 -7.79 8.94
N ASN A 182 -16.41 -7.70 8.41
CA ASN A 182 -16.78 -8.28 7.13
C ASN A 182 -16.09 -7.59 5.93
N TRP A 183 -15.36 -6.48 6.11
CA TRP A 183 -14.67 -5.79 5.00
C TRP A 183 -13.57 -6.65 4.38
N CYS A 184 -12.71 -7.26 5.19
CA CYS A 184 -11.66 -8.17 4.70
C CYS A 184 -12.26 -9.33 3.90
N ARG A 185 -13.37 -9.90 4.39
CA ARG A 185 -14.12 -10.94 3.67
C ARG A 185 -14.68 -10.41 2.36
N PHE A 186 -15.36 -9.27 2.38
CA PHE A 186 -15.94 -8.64 1.21
C PHE A 186 -14.89 -8.32 0.13
N ILE A 187 -13.73 -7.77 0.50
CA ILE A 187 -12.62 -7.50 -0.41
C ILE A 187 -12.16 -8.79 -1.11
N VAL A 188 -12.06 -9.90 -0.36
CA VAL A 188 -11.64 -11.20 -0.92
C VAL A 188 -12.74 -11.83 -1.77
N GLU A 189 -14.02 -11.71 -1.39
CA GLU A 189 -15.16 -12.16 -2.19
C GLU A 189 -15.21 -11.42 -3.53
N GLU A 190 -15.10 -10.08 -3.52
CA GLU A 190 -15.06 -9.28 -4.74
C GLU A 190 -13.83 -9.59 -5.60
N LEU A 191 -12.65 -9.84 -5.00
CA LEU A 191 -11.45 -10.28 -5.73
C LEU A 191 -11.68 -11.62 -6.44
N VAL A 192 -12.23 -12.59 -5.73
CA VAL A 192 -12.49 -13.91 -6.33
C VAL A 192 -13.55 -13.81 -7.40
N MET A 193 -14.61 -13.03 -7.19
CA MET A 193 -15.62 -12.78 -8.22
C MET A 193 -15.03 -12.11 -9.46
N SER A 194 -14.18 -11.09 -9.30
CA SER A 194 -13.56 -10.38 -10.42
C SER A 194 -12.58 -11.24 -11.21
N LEU A 195 -11.93 -12.21 -10.57
CA LEU A 195 -11.03 -13.17 -11.22
C LEU A 195 -11.78 -14.37 -11.84
N ALA A 196 -12.76 -14.93 -11.14
CA ALA A 196 -13.49 -16.14 -11.53
C ALA A 196 -14.63 -15.88 -12.54
N ALA A 197 -15.23 -14.69 -12.50
CA ALA A 197 -16.29 -14.28 -13.41
C ALA A 197 -16.23 -12.76 -13.69
N PRO A 198 -15.23 -12.28 -14.47
CA PRO A 198 -15.03 -10.86 -14.73
C PRO A 198 -16.27 -10.14 -15.31
N SER A 199 -17.12 -10.85 -16.06
CA SER A 199 -18.37 -10.32 -16.62
C SER A 199 -19.48 -10.09 -15.60
N LEU A 200 -19.39 -10.72 -14.42
CA LEU A 200 -20.33 -10.61 -13.30
C LEU A 200 -19.79 -9.74 -12.16
N ALA A 201 -18.56 -9.24 -12.27
CA ALA A 201 -17.96 -8.37 -11.27
C ALA A 201 -18.79 -7.10 -11.06
N SER A 202 -18.83 -6.61 -9.83
CA SER A 202 -19.59 -5.42 -9.49
C SER A 202 -19.11 -4.22 -10.30
N LYS A 203 -20.04 -3.51 -10.93
CA LYS A 203 -19.76 -2.20 -11.55
C LYS A 203 -19.81 -1.06 -10.54
N SER A 204 -20.31 -1.32 -9.33
CA SER A 204 -20.49 -0.32 -8.28
C SER A 204 -19.25 -0.12 -7.42
N PHE A 205 -18.32 -1.09 -7.40
CA PHE A 205 -17.08 -1.01 -6.64
C PHE A 205 -15.89 -1.17 -7.58
N MET A 206 -14.95 -0.22 -7.51
CA MET A 206 -13.68 -0.29 -8.22
C MET A 206 -12.73 -1.19 -7.42
N ILE A 207 -12.81 -2.51 -7.60
CA ILE A 207 -11.82 -3.40 -6.99
C ILE A 207 -10.64 -3.61 -7.94
N HIS A 208 -9.46 -3.20 -7.48
CA HIS A 208 -8.22 -3.49 -8.14
C HIS A 208 -7.68 -4.84 -7.64
N HIS A 209 -7.31 -5.74 -8.56
CA HIS A 209 -6.82 -7.08 -8.17
C HIS A 209 -5.58 -6.99 -7.30
N LYS A 210 -4.61 -6.13 -7.65
CA LYS A 210 -3.32 -6.05 -6.94
C LYS A 210 -3.49 -5.65 -5.47
N PRO A 211 -4.19 -4.54 -5.11
CA PRO A 211 -4.42 -4.22 -3.70
C PRO A 211 -5.13 -5.33 -2.93
N ALA A 212 -6.19 -5.91 -3.50
CA ALA A 212 -6.97 -6.95 -2.84
C ALA A 212 -6.20 -8.26 -2.65
N ILE A 213 -5.30 -8.60 -3.58
CA ILE A 213 -4.38 -9.73 -3.45
C ILE A 213 -3.50 -9.60 -2.21
N HIS A 214 -2.97 -8.41 -1.92
CA HIS A 214 -2.15 -8.20 -0.71
C HIS A 214 -2.93 -8.53 0.56
N ILE A 215 -4.20 -8.11 0.65
CA ILE A 215 -5.08 -8.43 1.77
C ILE A 215 -5.33 -9.94 1.86
N ALA A 216 -5.66 -10.60 0.75
CA ALA A 216 -5.90 -12.04 0.72
C ALA A 216 -4.66 -12.83 1.18
N VAL A 217 -3.48 -12.44 0.71
CA VAL A 217 -2.21 -13.08 1.11
C VAL A 217 -1.93 -12.87 2.59
N GLU A 218 -2.16 -11.68 3.12
CA GLU A 218 -1.90 -11.42 4.53
C GLU A 218 -2.85 -12.20 5.45
N LEU A 219 -4.11 -12.37 5.05
CA LEU A 219 -5.05 -13.24 5.74
C LEU A 219 -4.64 -14.72 5.70
N LEU A 220 -4.07 -15.19 4.60
CA LEU A 220 -3.50 -16.54 4.48
C LEU A 220 -2.28 -16.72 5.41
N ARG A 221 -1.47 -15.67 5.60
CA ARG A 221 -0.25 -15.70 6.42
C ARG A 221 -0.50 -15.84 7.92
N ARG A 222 -1.70 -15.55 8.39
CA ARG A 222 -2.04 -15.65 9.81
C ARG A 222 -1.82 -17.07 10.33
N LYS A 223 -1.41 -17.19 11.61
CA LYS A 223 -1.23 -18.50 12.28
C LYS A 223 -2.47 -19.41 12.13
N LYS A 224 -3.67 -18.80 12.14
CA LYS A 224 -4.93 -19.47 11.84
C LYS A 224 -5.61 -18.73 10.68
N VAL A 225 -5.64 -19.37 9.52
CA VAL A 225 -6.36 -18.88 8.35
C VAL A 225 -7.86 -18.76 8.69
N PRO A 226 -8.53 -17.64 8.35
CA PRO A 226 -9.96 -17.50 8.58
C PRO A 226 -10.76 -18.60 7.88
N GLN A 227 -11.67 -19.28 8.60
CA GLN A 227 -12.41 -20.43 8.07
C GLN A 227 -13.22 -20.11 6.81
N TRP A 228 -13.73 -18.89 6.67
CA TRP A 228 -14.49 -18.48 5.50
C TRP A 228 -13.62 -18.43 4.21
N MET A 229 -12.28 -18.37 4.32
CA MET A 229 -11.39 -18.35 3.15
C MET A 229 -11.52 -19.64 2.33
N THR A 230 -11.71 -20.80 2.97
CA THR A 230 -11.89 -22.08 2.25
C THR A 230 -13.20 -22.16 1.49
N SER A 231 -14.23 -21.43 1.94
CA SER A 231 -15.49 -21.34 1.21
C SER A 231 -15.40 -20.43 -0.02
N ILE A 232 -14.56 -19.39 0.02
CA ILE A 232 -14.35 -18.45 -1.08
C ILE A 232 -13.36 -19.03 -2.11
N PHE A 233 -12.20 -19.49 -1.66
CA PHE A 233 -11.21 -20.19 -2.48
C PHE A 233 -11.52 -21.69 -2.51
N ASN A 234 -12.74 -22.05 -2.90
CA ASN A 234 -13.10 -23.45 -3.13
C ASN A 234 -12.60 -23.93 -4.50
N GLU A 235 -12.67 -25.24 -4.72
CA GLU A 235 -12.19 -25.90 -5.94
C GLU A 235 -12.77 -25.29 -7.22
N SER A 236 -14.09 -25.08 -7.27
CA SER A 236 -14.79 -24.51 -8.42
C SER A 236 -14.35 -23.07 -8.71
N CYS A 237 -14.21 -22.25 -7.67
CA CYS A 237 -13.76 -20.87 -7.77
C CYS A 237 -12.32 -20.80 -8.28
N ILE A 238 -11.41 -21.61 -7.73
CA ILE A 238 -10.00 -21.66 -8.17
C ILE A 238 -9.90 -22.12 -9.62
N PHE A 239 -10.64 -23.14 -10.02
CA PHE A 239 -10.67 -23.60 -11.41
C PHE A 239 -11.16 -22.50 -12.37
N ALA A 240 -12.22 -21.78 -11.98
CA ALA A 240 -12.74 -20.67 -12.75
C ALA A 240 -11.73 -19.51 -12.85
N ILE A 241 -11.01 -19.19 -11.77
CA ILE A 241 -9.90 -18.22 -11.80
C ILE A 241 -8.86 -18.65 -12.83
N ILE A 242 -8.33 -19.87 -12.72
CA ILE A 242 -7.28 -20.40 -13.60
C ILE A 242 -7.71 -20.31 -15.07
N ARG A 243 -8.96 -20.69 -15.38
CA ARG A 243 -9.51 -20.65 -16.74
C ARG A 243 -9.58 -19.24 -17.33
N ASN A 244 -9.72 -18.21 -16.49
CA ASN A 244 -9.77 -16.83 -16.94
C ASN A 244 -8.41 -16.13 -16.95
N ILE A 245 -7.34 -16.80 -16.51
CA ILE A 245 -5.98 -16.27 -16.62
C ILE A 245 -5.57 -16.28 -18.10
N THR A 246 -5.04 -15.15 -18.53
CA THR A 246 -4.52 -14.93 -19.88
C THR A 246 -3.18 -14.19 -19.76
N ASN A 247 -2.40 -14.19 -20.84
CA ASN A 247 -1.11 -13.47 -20.84
C ASN A 247 -1.23 -11.96 -20.60
N SER A 248 -2.42 -11.36 -20.82
CA SER A 248 -2.66 -9.93 -20.63
C SER A 248 -3.07 -9.55 -19.20
N ASN A 249 -3.59 -10.48 -18.40
CA ASN A 249 -4.04 -10.21 -17.03
C ASN A 249 -3.20 -10.92 -15.96
N LEU A 250 -2.26 -11.78 -16.36
CA LEU A 250 -1.32 -12.42 -15.45
C LEU A 250 -0.28 -11.42 -14.93
N SER A 251 -0.21 -11.25 -13.61
CA SER A 251 0.75 -10.38 -12.93
C SER A 251 1.54 -11.12 -11.85
N ALA A 252 2.65 -10.55 -11.42
CA ALA A 252 3.47 -11.11 -10.34
C ALA A 252 2.65 -11.28 -9.05
N GLU A 253 1.78 -10.33 -8.72
CA GLU A 253 0.89 -10.40 -7.56
C GLU A 253 -0.10 -11.57 -7.68
N LEU A 254 -0.68 -11.82 -8.87
CA LEU A 254 -1.58 -12.95 -9.05
C LEU A 254 -0.86 -14.29 -8.89
N VAL A 255 0.35 -14.42 -9.44
CA VAL A 255 1.20 -15.62 -9.22
C VAL A 255 1.56 -15.77 -7.74
N PHE A 256 1.84 -14.66 -7.07
CA PHE A 256 2.12 -14.65 -5.64
C PHE A 256 0.92 -15.13 -4.80
N LEU A 257 -0.31 -14.71 -5.13
CA LEU A 257 -1.53 -15.25 -4.51
C LEU A 257 -1.64 -16.77 -4.72
N LEU A 258 -1.48 -17.23 -5.96
CA LEU A 258 -1.58 -18.65 -6.30
C LEU A 258 -0.51 -19.48 -5.57
N ARG A 259 0.71 -18.96 -5.47
CA ARG A 259 1.80 -19.55 -4.68
C ARG A 259 1.43 -19.62 -3.21
N LYS A 260 0.75 -18.61 -2.66
CA LYS A 260 0.28 -18.65 -1.28
C LYS A 260 -0.83 -19.68 -1.10
N LEU A 261 -1.81 -19.74 -2.00
CA LEU A 261 -2.84 -20.78 -1.98
C LEU A 261 -2.23 -22.20 -2.04
N LEU A 262 -1.21 -22.41 -2.86
CA LEU A 262 -0.44 -23.67 -2.91
C LEU A 262 0.14 -24.02 -1.53
N ASN A 263 0.91 -23.10 -0.94
CA ASN A 263 1.60 -23.34 0.34
C ASN A 263 0.63 -23.63 1.51
N TYR A 264 -0.62 -23.18 1.42
CA TYR A 264 -1.65 -23.42 2.43
C TYR A 264 -2.61 -24.56 2.06
N GLY A 265 -2.31 -25.35 1.02
CA GLY A 265 -3.07 -26.55 0.66
C GLY A 265 -4.43 -26.29 0.01
N PHE A 266 -4.62 -25.12 -0.62
CA PHE A 266 -5.86 -24.78 -1.33
C PHE A 266 -5.88 -25.31 -2.78
N LEU A 267 -4.73 -25.70 -3.33
CA LEU A 267 -4.62 -26.19 -4.71
C LEU A 267 -4.53 -27.71 -4.74
N ASN A 268 -5.27 -28.34 -5.66
CA ASN A 268 -5.14 -29.78 -5.98
C ASN A 268 -4.22 -30.01 -7.19
N ASP A 269 -3.89 -31.28 -7.45
CA ASP A 269 -2.94 -31.67 -8.52
C ASP A 269 -3.39 -31.21 -9.91
N GLU A 270 -4.69 -31.27 -10.21
CA GLU A 270 -5.24 -30.82 -11.50
C GLU A 270 -5.08 -29.32 -11.70
N GLN A 271 -5.37 -28.53 -10.66
CA GLN A 271 -5.19 -27.08 -10.66
C GLN A 271 -3.71 -26.69 -10.77
N ILE A 272 -2.83 -27.42 -10.09
CA ILE A 272 -1.37 -27.22 -10.18
C ILE A 272 -0.88 -27.49 -11.60
N ALA A 273 -1.32 -28.59 -12.22
CA ALA A 273 -0.98 -28.93 -13.60
C ALA A 273 -1.46 -27.84 -14.59
N ALA A 274 -2.70 -27.36 -14.42
CA ALA A 274 -3.26 -26.30 -15.25
C ALA A 274 -2.48 -24.98 -15.11
N LEU A 275 -2.13 -24.59 -13.88
CA LEU A 275 -1.30 -23.40 -13.62
C LEU A 275 0.09 -23.52 -14.26
N ASN A 276 0.72 -24.69 -14.17
CA ASN A 276 2.00 -24.93 -14.81
C ASN A 276 1.90 -24.74 -16.33
N GLN A 277 0.82 -25.20 -16.97
CA GLN A 277 0.60 -24.94 -18.40
C GLN A 277 0.51 -23.44 -18.70
N VAL A 278 -0.32 -22.69 -17.96
CA VAL A 278 -0.46 -21.23 -18.09
C VAL A 278 0.89 -20.52 -17.94
N PHE A 279 1.69 -20.91 -16.96
CA PHE A 279 3.01 -20.33 -16.72
C PHE A 279 4.02 -20.64 -17.84
N GLN A 280 3.99 -21.85 -18.40
CA GLN A 280 4.82 -22.20 -19.55
C GLN A 280 4.45 -21.39 -20.80
N GLU A 281 3.15 -21.19 -21.06
CA GLU A 281 2.67 -20.34 -22.15
C GLU A 281 3.09 -18.89 -21.95
N CYS A 282 2.97 -18.36 -20.73
CA CYS A 282 3.41 -17.01 -20.38
C CYS A 282 4.93 -16.82 -20.62
N ARG A 283 5.76 -17.75 -20.15
CA ARG A 283 7.21 -17.74 -20.37
C ARG A 283 7.53 -17.65 -21.86
N LYS A 284 6.91 -18.50 -22.69
CA LYS A 284 7.09 -18.48 -24.15
C LYS A 284 6.79 -17.10 -24.73
N CYS A 285 5.65 -16.51 -24.38
CA CYS A 285 5.25 -15.17 -24.85
C CYS A 285 6.23 -14.06 -24.44
N ILE A 286 6.73 -14.10 -23.20
CA ILE A 286 7.70 -13.09 -22.72
C ILE A 286 9.02 -13.20 -23.47
N TYR A 287 9.53 -14.42 -23.67
CA TYR A 287 10.79 -14.62 -24.40
C TYR A 287 10.67 -14.24 -25.88
N THR A 288 9.52 -14.46 -26.52
CA THR A 288 9.28 -14.00 -27.90
C THR A 288 9.18 -12.48 -28.02
N ASP A 289 8.56 -11.79 -27.04
CA ASP A 289 8.41 -10.32 -27.08
C ASP A 289 9.74 -9.59 -26.80
N LYS A 290 10.62 -10.18 -25.99
CA LYS A 290 11.98 -9.64 -25.74
C LYS A 290 12.85 -9.63 -27.02
N LEU A 291 12.56 -10.49 -28.00
CA LEU A 291 13.27 -10.51 -29.27
C LEU A 291 12.89 -9.33 -30.19
N GLN A 292 11.74 -8.69 -29.95
CA GLN A 292 11.17 -7.66 -30.82
C GLN A 292 11.38 -6.23 -30.30
N ARG A 293 11.61 -6.05 -28.99
CA ARG A 293 11.80 -4.73 -28.37
C ARG A 293 13.26 -4.44 -28.04
N THR A 294 14.04 -4.13 -29.07
CA THR A 294 15.36 -3.49 -28.90
C THR A 294 15.27 -2.07 -29.42
N GLY A 295 14.85 -1.13 -28.56
CA GLY A 295 14.89 0.30 -28.86
C GLY A 295 13.61 1.03 -28.50
N GLU A 296 13.50 1.51 -27.26
CA GLU A 296 12.67 2.69 -26.96
C GLU A 296 13.43 3.57 -25.95
N GLU A 297 13.49 4.84 -26.30
CA GLU A 297 14.30 5.90 -25.69
C GLU A 297 13.72 6.42 -24.36
N GLU A 298 14.62 6.85 -23.50
CA GLU A 298 14.36 7.45 -22.20
C GLU A 298 13.80 8.87 -22.38
N LYS A 299 12.53 9.09 -22.03
CA LYS A 299 11.91 10.43 -22.07
C LYS A 299 12.53 11.32 -20.98
N THR A 300 13.39 12.23 -21.41
CA THR A 300 13.92 13.33 -20.58
C THR A 300 12.88 14.45 -20.45
N TRP A 301 12.64 14.87 -19.20
CA TRP A 301 11.73 15.97 -18.89
C TRP A 301 12.40 17.31 -19.18
N ASN A 302 12.00 17.97 -20.28
CA ASN A 302 12.42 19.34 -20.58
C ASN A 302 11.57 20.34 -19.79
N VAL A 303 12.20 21.01 -18.82
CA VAL A 303 11.58 22.10 -18.05
C VAL A 303 11.92 23.42 -18.72
N ALA A 304 11.02 23.92 -19.56
CA ALA A 304 11.07 25.30 -20.05
C ALA A 304 9.68 25.98 -20.03
N ALA A 305 9.68 27.17 -19.43
CA ALA A 305 8.73 28.30 -19.47
C ALA A 305 7.26 28.06 -19.88
N ALA A 306 6.33 28.10 -18.90
CA ALA A 306 4.93 28.55 -19.05
C ALA A 306 4.29 28.83 -17.66
N SER A 307 3.22 29.63 -17.64
CA SER A 307 2.62 30.40 -16.52
C SER A 307 2.15 29.66 -15.25
N ASP A 308 2.17 28.32 -15.22
CA ASP A 308 1.82 27.53 -14.03
C ASP A 308 3.06 26.84 -13.45
N TYR A 309 3.88 27.62 -12.75
CA TYR A 309 5.09 27.12 -12.09
C TYR A 309 4.76 26.27 -10.86
N VAL A 310 3.73 26.66 -10.09
CA VAL A 310 3.40 26.01 -8.81
C VAL A 310 2.79 24.64 -9.02
N GLY A 311 1.86 24.48 -9.97
CA GLY A 311 1.29 23.18 -10.33
C GLY A 311 2.35 22.20 -10.83
N LYS A 312 3.31 22.66 -11.65
CA LYS A 312 4.45 21.84 -12.11
C LYS A 312 5.37 21.40 -10.97
N VAL A 313 5.64 22.27 -10.01
CA VAL A 313 6.42 21.90 -8.82
C VAL A 313 5.66 20.87 -7.97
N CYS A 314 4.35 21.02 -7.81
CA CYS A 314 3.52 20.03 -7.12
C CYS A 314 3.58 18.66 -7.81
N GLN A 315 3.43 18.62 -9.12
CA GLN A 315 3.56 17.37 -9.90
C GLN A 315 4.95 16.76 -9.77
N PHE A 316 6.00 17.57 -9.80
CA PHE A 316 7.37 17.12 -9.59
C PHE A 316 7.56 16.50 -8.20
N LEU A 317 7.07 17.14 -7.14
CA LEU A 317 7.14 16.62 -5.78
C LEU A 317 6.37 15.31 -5.63
N ILE A 318 5.16 15.22 -6.18
CA ILE A 318 4.36 14.00 -6.18
C ILE A 318 5.11 12.88 -6.92
N SER A 319 5.69 13.17 -8.09
CA SER A 319 6.49 12.20 -8.83
C SER A 319 7.71 11.76 -8.03
N LEU A 320 8.42 12.68 -7.37
CA LEU A 320 9.59 12.36 -6.55
C LEU A 320 9.23 11.45 -5.37
N ILE A 321 8.08 11.69 -4.73
CA ILE A 321 7.61 10.90 -3.59
C ILE A 321 7.12 9.51 -4.02
N THR A 322 6.42 9.42 -5.14
CA THR A 322 5.85 8.14 -5.63
C THR A 322 6.85 7.26 -6.36
N THR A 323 7.92 7.83 -6.93
CA THR A 323 8.99 7.07 -7.58
C THR A 323 10.08 6.61 -6.62
N GLN A 324 10.11 7.14 -5.40
CA GLN A 324 11.04 6.68 -4.38
C GLN A 324 10.52 5.39 -3.72
N PRO A 325 11.33 4.32 -3.66
CA PRO A 325 10.94 3.12 -2.93
C PRO A 325 10.81 3.45 -1.44
N SER A 326 9.74 2.93 -0.81
CA SER A 326 9.65 2.87 0.66
C SER A 326 10.72 1.91 1.20
N SER A 327 11.10 2.05 2.47
CA SER A 327 12.16 1.24 3.10
C SER A 327 11.90 -0.27 2.98
N VAL A 328 10.63 -0.70 3.01
CA VAL A 328 10.20 -2.11 2.88
C VAL A 328 10.32 -2.62 1.43
N MET A 329 10.41 -1.74 0.44
CA MET A 329 10.45 -2.08 -1.00
C MET A 329 11.85 -1.97 -1.63
N GLU A 330 12.93 -1.95 -0.84
CA GLU A 330 14.29 -2.03 -1.40
C GLU A 330 14.53 -3.31 -2.23
N SER A 331 13.68 -4.34 -2.11
CA SER A 331 13.77 -5.57 -2.90
C SER A 331 12.97 -5.58 -4.21
N SER A 332 12.20 -4.55 -4.56
CA SER A 332 11.37 -4.55 -5.79
C SER A 332 11.48 -3.26 -6.58
N ARG A 333 12.66 -3.01 -7.18
CA ARG A 333 12.77 -2.03 -8.26
C ARG A 333 12.36 -2.66 -9.59
N PHE A 334 11.30 -2.12 -10.19
CA PHE A 334 11.23 -1.53 -11.53
C PHE A 334 12.32 -1.94 -12.54
N GLN A 335 12.45 -3.24 -12.79
CA GLN A 335 13.03 -3.78 -14.02
C GLN A 335 12.00 -4.66 -14.71
N SER A 336 11.03 -4.02 -15.37
CA SER A 336 9.92 -4.61 -16.12
C SER A 336 9.05 -5.58 -15.29
N GLY A 337 7.75 -5.33 -15.14
CA GLY A 337 6.84 -6.26 -14.44
C GLY A 337 6.87 -7.70 -14.97
N LYS A 338 7.43 -7.92 -16.17
CA LYS A 338 7.74 -9.24 -16.72
C LYS A 338 8.85 -9.99 -15.98
N ARG A 339 9.89 -9.32 -15.50
CA ARG A 339 10.96 -9.96 -14.72
C ARG A 339 10.43 -10.43 -13.37
N GLU A 340 9.74 -9.56 -12.65
CA GLU A 340 9.09 -9.89 -11.36
C GLU A 340 8.09 -11.03 -11.53
N LEU A 341 7.31 -11.02 -12.62
CA LEU A 341 6.41 -12.12 -12.95
C LEU A 341 7.17 -13.43 -13.16
N LEU A 342 8.26 -13.43 -13.93
CA LEU A 342 9.08 -14.63 -14.14
C LEU A 342 9.69 -15.14 -12.82
N GLU A 343 10.20 -14.24 -11.98
CA GLU A 343 10.77 -14.58 -10.67
C GLU A 343 9.71 -15.21 -9.74
N GLU A 344 8.48 -14.67 -9.72
CA GLU A 344 7.39 -15.27 -8.94
C GLU A 344 6.93 -16.62 -9.49
N ILE A 345 6.91 -16.80 -10.82
CA ILE A 345 6.63 -18.11 -11.42
C ILE A 345 7.70 -19.13 -11.02
N ASP A 346 8.98 -18.74 -11.01
CA ASP A 346 10.07 -19.62 -10.58
C ASP A 346 9.96 -19.98 -9.09
N LEU A 347 9.54 -19.02 -8.24
CA LEU A 347 9.26 -19.27 -6.84
C LEU A 347 8.07 -20.23 -6.64
N PHE A 348 7.04 -20.14 -7.49
CA PHE A 348 5.92 -21.09 -7.47
C PHE A 348 6.42 -22.51 -7.80
N SER A 349 7.22 -22.66 -8.87
CA SER A 349 7.78 -23.96 -9.25
C SER A 349 8.67 -24.55 -8.15
N LYS A 350 9.42 -23.73 -7.40
CA LYS A 350 10.24 -24.19 -6.27
C LYS A 350 9.43 -24.73 -5.10
N CYS A 351 8.20 -24.24 -4.86
CA CYS A 351 7.33 -24.77 -3.81
C CYS A 351 6.94 -26.23 -4.07
N LEU A 352 6.76 -26.62 -5.34
CA LEU A 352 6.43 -27.99 -5.74
C LEU A 352 7.60 -28.97 -5.57
N MET A 353 8.84 -28.48 -5.55
CA MET A 353 10.06 -29.30 -5.46
C MET A 353 10.53 -29.52 -4.01
N ARG A 354 9.82 -28.96 -3.02
CA ARG A 354 10.16 -29.07 -1.59
C ARG A 354 9.45 -30.21 -0.85
N GLU A 355 8.68 -31.02 -1.57
CA GLU A 355 8.14 -32.28 -1.07
C GLU A 355 9.10 -33.41 -1.45
N ASP A 356 10.17 -33.57 -0.68
CA ASP A 356 10.95 -34.82 -0.53
C ASP A 356 11.63 -34.85 0.85
#